data_AF-A0A1F3WWG2-F1
#
_entry.id   AF-A0A1F3WWG2-F1
#
_cell.length_a   1.000
_cell.length_b   1.000
_cell.length_c   1.000
_cell.angle_alpha   90.00
_cell.angle_beta   90.00
_cell.angle_gamma   90.00
#
_symmetry.space_group_name_H-M   'P 1'
#
loop_
_entity.id
_entity.type
_entity.pdbx_description
1 polymer ?
#
loop_
_entity_poly.entity_id
_entity_poly.type
_entity_poly.pdbx_seq_one_letter_code
_entity_poly.pdbx_strand_id
1 'polypeptide(L)'
;MSKLFILLLLVFSCAALADDARFCGVVYRDVETKEIVRSAAVKAAFKREWPCVTPCGPDWQVDHTIPLKNGGCDSVINMQWLPPSIKTCALPSAPGDPLCKDRFEMRVYGARAVRTVWMHKGVVVLP
;
A
#
# COMPACT_ATOMS: atom_id res chain seq x y z
N MET A 1 27.90 -37.78 12.90
CA MET A 1 26.88 -37.34 11.93
C MET A 1 25.81 -36.40 12.52
N SER A 2 25.75 -36.16 13.85
CA SER A 2 24.69 -35.33 14.46
C SER A 2 24.95 -33.81 14.47
N LYS A 3 26.22 -33.36 14.50
CA LYS A 3 26.56 -31.93 14.65
C LYS A 3 26.26 -31.09 13.41
N LEU A 4 26.38 -31.68 12.21
CA LEU A 4 26.14 -30.97 10.94
C LEU A 4 24.64 -30.73 10.69
N PHE A 5 23.79 -31.67 11.13
CA PHE A 5 22.33 -31.57 11.03
C PHE A 5 21.76 -30.48 11.95
N ILE A 6 22.28 -30.38 13.18
CA ILE A 6 21.89 -29.35 14.15
C ILE A 6 22.31 -27.95 13.65
N LEU A 7 23.48 -27.85 13.01
CA LEU A 7 23.95 -26.59 12.43
C LEU A 7 23.08 -26.16 11.23
N LEU A 8 22.67 -27.09 10.37
CA LEU A 8 21.75 -26.81 9.26
C LEU A 8 20.36 -26.36 9.73
N LEU A 9 19.83 -26.93 10.81
CA LEU A 9 18.55 -26.53 11.40
C LEU A 9 18.62 -25.13 12.03
N LEU A 10 19.73 -24.78 12.70
CA LEU A 10 19.91 -23.46 13.33
C LEU A 10 20.08 -22.33 12.30
N VAL A 11 20.73 -22.60 11.16
CA VAL A 11 20.89 -21.60 10.08
C VAL A 11 19.56 -21.34 9.36
N PHE A 12 18.68 -22.34 9.26
CA PHE A 12 17.37 -22.18 8.62
C PHE A 12 16.39 -21.34 9.45
N SER A 13 16.47 -21.40 10.79
CA SER A 13 15.60 -20.61 11.67
C SER A 13 15.89 -19.10 11.67
N CYS A 14 17.09 -18.66 11.26
CA CYS A 14 17.48 -17.24 11.29
C CYS A 14 16.94 -16.44 10.10
N ALA A 15 16.54 -17.11 9.01
CA ALA A 15 16.01 -16.45 7.81
C ALA A 15 14.52 -16.08 7.91
N ALA A 16 13.84 -16.45 8.98
CA ALA A 16 12.41 -16.19 9.20
C ALA A 16 12.15 -15.02 10.16
N LEU A 17 13.02 -13.99 10.16
CA LEU A 17 12.66 -12.70 10.75
C LEU A 17 11.49 -12.14 9.93
N ALA A 18 10.30 -12.35 10.47
CA ALA A 18 9.04 -11.91 9.89
C ALA A 18 9.12 -10.41 9.60
N ASP A 19 9.03 -10.06 8.32
CA ASP A 19 8.71 -8.71 7.87
C ASP A 19 7.32 -8.41 8.41
N ASP A 20 7.22 -7.60 9.48
CA ASP A 20 5.95 -7.26 10.09
C ASP A 20 5.18 -6.39 9.10
N ALA A 21 4.15 -6.96 8.47
CA ALA A 21 3.37 -6.30 7.44
C ALA A 21 2.72 -4.97 7.89
N ARG A 22 2.71 -4.67 9.20
CA ARG A 22 2.27 -3.39 9.77
C ARG A 22 3.29 -2.28 9.64
N PHE A 23 4.57 -2.60 9.49
CA PHE A 23 5.63 -1.63 9.29
C PHE A 23 6.02 -1.61 7.81
N CYS A 24 6.15 -0.41 7.26
CA CYS A 24 6.80 -0.20 5.97
C CYS A 24 7.90 0.83 6.12
N GLY A 25 8.86 0.74 5.19
CA GLY A 25 9.85 1.77 5.00
C GLY A 25 9.27 3.05 4.40
N VAL A 26 10.18 3.92 3.97
CA VAL A 26 9.84 5.21 3.37
C VAL A 26 9.06 5.00 2.06
N VAL A 27 7.96 5.73 1.88
CA VAL A 27 7.27 5.82 0.60
C VAL A 27 8.10 6.67 -0.36
N TYR A 28 8.60 6.03 -1.42
CA TYR A 28 9.44 6.70 -2.41
C TYR A 28 8.62 7.38 -3.51
N ARG A 29 9.19 8.44 -4.07
CA ARG A 29 8.73 9.05 -5.31
C ARG A 29 9.74 8.83 -6.41
N ASP A 30 9.23 8.58 -7.61
CA ASP A 30 10.04 8.54 -8.82
C ASP A 30 10.70 9.92 -9.05
N VAL A 31 11.96 9.91 -9.44
CA VAL A 31 12.78 11.13 -9.48
C VAL A 31 12.39 12.05 -10.63
N GLU A 32 11.88 11.50 -11.74
CA GLU A 32 11.56 12.25 -12.96
C GLU A 32 10.08 12.67 -12.96
N THR A 33 9.19 11.70 -12.82
CA THR A 33 7.74 11.89 -12.86
C THR A 33 7.18 12.46 -11.55
N LYS A 34 7.94 12.37 -10.44
CA LYS A 34 7.49 12.70 -9.08
C LYS A 34 6.31 11.87 -8.58
N GLU A 35 5.92 10.82 -9.28
CA GLU A 35 4.85 9.92 -8.88
C GLU A 35 5.27 9.05 -7.68
N ILE A 36 4.30 8.62 -6.87
CA ILE A 36 4.57 7.68 -5.79
C ILE A 36 4.84 6.30 -6.39
N VAL A 37 6.00 5.73 -6.05
CA VAL A 37 6.37 4.37 -6.44
C VAL A 37 5.57 3.37 -5.61
N ARG A 38 4.96 2.39 -6.28
CA ARG A 38 4.13 1.35 -5.66
C ARG A 38 4.72 -0.02 -5.94
N SER A 39 4.83 -0.85 -4.93
CA SER A 39 5.43 -2.17 -5.02
C SER A 39 4.52 -3.16 -5.76
N ALA A 40 4.98 -3.64 -6.92
CA ALA A 40 4.34 -4.72 -7.63
C ALA A 40 4.31 -6.02 -6.81
N ALA A 41 5.35 -6.25 -5.99
CA ALA A 41 5.45 -7.40 -5.11
C ALA A 41 4.37 -7.39 -4.01
N VAL A 42 4.13 -6.24 -3.38
CA VAL A 42 3.07 -6.09 -2.35
C VAL A 42 1.69 -6.30 -2.97
N LYS A 43 1.44 -5.73 -4.15
CA LYS A 43 0.18 -5.97 -4.88
C LYS A 43 -0.01 -7.45 -5.22
N ALA A 44 1.04 -8.13 -5.67
CA ALA A 44 0.98 -9.55 -5.99
C ALA A 44 0.74 -10.41 -4.73
N ALA A 45 1.39 -10.08 -3.62
CA ALA A 45 1.20 -10.74 -2.34
C ALA A 45 -0.25 -10.59 -1.83
N PHE A 46 -0.79 -9.37 -1.84
CA PHE A 46 -2.19 -9.13 -1.49
C PHE A 46 -3.16 -9.94 -2.36
N LYS A 47 -2.98 -9.95 -3.69
CA LYS A 47 -3.83 -10.73 -4.60
C LYS A 47 -3.79 -12.24 -4.32
N ARG A 48 -2.63 -12.75 -3.87
CA ARG A 48 -2.43 -14.16 -3.55
C ARG A 48 -3.08 -14.53 -2.21
N GLU A 49 -2.88 -13.70 -1.19
CA GLU A 49 -3.36 -13.95 0.19
C GLU A 49 -4.84 -13.62 0.36
N TRP A 50 -5.31 -12.60 -0.34
CA TRP A 50 -6.69 -12.09 -0.31
C TRP A 50 -7.26 -12.03 -1.72
N PRO A 51 -7.49 -13.20 -2.37
CA PRO A 51 -8.06 -13.22 -3.70
C PRO A 51 -9.43 -12.55 -3.72
N CYS A 52 -9.69 -11.83 -4.81
CA CYS A 52 -10.99 -11.23 -5.12
C CYS A 52 -12.02 -12.35 -5.35
N VAL A 53 -12.77 -12.69 -4.31
CA VAL A 53 -13.87 -13.66 -4.36
C VAL A 53 -15.23 -12.94 -4.44
N THR A 54 -16.21 -13.55 -5.09
CA THR A 54 -17.57 -12.99 -5.29
C THR A 54 -18.11 -12.36 -3.98
N PRO A 55 -18.61 -11.11 -4.00
CA PRO A 55 -19.14 -10.34 -5.14
C PRO A 55 -18.11 -9.56 -5.97
N CYS A 56 -16.81 -9.80 -5.78
CA CYS A 56 -15.75 -9.14 -6.52
C CYS A 56 -15.81 -9.51 -8.04
N GLY A 57 -15.76 -8.50 -8.91
CA GLY A 57 -15.91 -8.63 -10.37
C GLY A 57 -14.57 -8.58 -11.12
N PRO A 58 -14.55 -8.93 -12.43
CA PRO A 58 -13.30 -9.08 -13.20
C PRO A 58 -12.47 -7.79 -13.30
N ASP A 59 -13.13 -6.63 -13.27
CA ASP A 59 -12.47 -5.33 -13.41
C ASP A 59 -12.11 -4.68 -12.07
N TRP A 60 -12.38 -5.34 -10.95
CA TRP A 60 -12.04 -4.78 -9.65
C TRP A 60 -10.55 -4.53 -9.52
N GLN A 61 -10.22 -3.45 -8.83
CA GLN A 61 -8.86 -2.92 -8.76
C GLN A 61 -8.37 -2.96 -7.31
N VAL A 62 -7.09 -3.28 -7.16
CA VAL A 62 -6.41 -3.17 -5.86
C VAL A 62 -6.04 -1.72 -5.63
N ASP A 63 -6.30 -1.23 -4.43
CA ASP A 63 -5.88 0.09 -3.97
C ASP A 63 -5.47 0.10 -2.51
N HIS A 64 -4.77 1.14 -2.09
CA HIS A 64 -4.48 1.33 -0.68
C HIS A 64 -5.72 1.81 0.10
N THR A 65 -5.91 1.34 1.32
CA THR A 65 -6.99 1.78 2.23
C THR A 65 -6.72 3.15 2.83
N ILE A 66 -5.47 3.37 3.24
CA ILE A 66 -4.94 4.68 3.60
C ILE A 66 -4.04 5.13 2.44
N PRO A 67 -4.28 6.30 1.83
CA PRO A 67 -3.46 6.77 0.71
C PRO A 67 -1.99 6.92 1.11
N LEU A 68 -1.09 6.42 0.28
CA LEU A 68 0.36 6.62 0.47
C LEU A 68 0.76 8.10 0.56
N LYS A 69 0.05 8.99 -0.17
CA LYS A 69 0.28 10.44 -0.12
C LYS A 69 -0.05 11.09 1.22
N ASN A 70 -0.80 10.40 2.09
CA ASN A 70 -1.29 10.87 3.37
C ASN A 70 -0.74 10.02 4.53
N GLY A 71 0.48 9.49 4.40
CA GLY A 71 1.12 8.66 5.43
C GLY A 71 0.70 7.19 5.44
N GLY A 72 -0.05 6.75 4.43
CA GLY A 72 -0.37 5.34 4.23
C GLY A 72 0.87 4.49 3.92
N CYS A 73 0.79 3.22 4.27
CA CYS A 73 1.87 2.27 4.16
C CYS A 73 1.75 1.43 2.87
N ASP A 74 2.85 1.22 2.13
CA ASP A 74 2.82 0.33 0.96
C ASP A 74 3.00 -1.13 1.40
N SER A 75 1.98 -1.67 2.07
CA SER A 75 2.00 -3.02 2.64
C SER A 75 0.70 -3.77 2.36
N VAL A 76 0.75 -5.10 2.49
CA VAL A 76 -0.40 -5.98 2.18
C VAL A 76 -1.61 -5.65 3.03
N ILE A 77 -1.42 -5.29 4.30
CA ILE A 77 -2.53 -4.97 5.21
C ILE A 77 -3.25 -3.67 4.88
N ASN A 78 -2.58 -2.78 4.14
CA ASN A 78 -3.14 -1.50 3.73
C ASN A 78 -3.70 -1.57 2.31
N MET A 79 -4.00 -2.76 1.79
CA MET A 79 -4.60 -2.96 0.47
C MET A 79 -6.07 -3.38 0.59
N GLN A 80 -6.87 -3.01 -0.41
CA GLN A 80 -8.26 -3.40 -0.54
C GLN A 80 -8.64 -3.57 -2.01
N TRP A 81 -9.69 -4.36 -2.25
CA TRP A 81 -10.34 -4.50 -3.55
C TRP A 81 -11.47 -3.49 -3.70
N LEU A 82 -11.53 -2.80 -4.85
CA LEU A 82 -12.55 -1.80 -5.13
C LEU A 82 -13.14 -2.00 -6.54
N PRO A 83 -14.45 -1.83 -6.71
CA PRO A 83 -15.05 -1.65 -8.02
C PRO A 83 -14.40 -0.47 -8.77
N PRO A 84 -14.24 -0.55 -10.10
CA PRO A 84 -13.74 0.57 -10.90
C PRO A 84 -14.46 1.88 -10.61
N SER A 85 -15.79 1.83 -10.49
CA SER A 85 -16.64 2.99 -10.26
C SER A 85 -16.27 3.82 -9.03
N ILE A 86 -15.87 3.16 -7.94
CA ILE A 86 -15.47 3.78 -6.68
C ILE A 86 -14.06 4.37 -6.79
N LYS A 87 -13.14 3.63 -7.43
CA LYS A 87 -11.73 4.01 -7.57
C LYS A 87 -11.48 5.10 -8.61
N THR A 88 -12.11 5.00 -9.77
CA THR A 88 -11.94 5.97 -10.88
C THR A 88 -12.93 7.14 -10.79
N CYS A 89 -13.81 7.13 -9.80
CA CYS A 89 -14.83 8.15 -9.62
C CYS A 89 -15.76 8.32 -10.83
N ALA A 90 -15.94 7.24 -11.60
CA ALA A 90 -16.69 7.25 -12.86
C ALA A 90 -18.22 7.20 -12.66
N LEU A 91 -18.71 6.79 -11.49
CA LEU A 91 -20.16 6.81 -11.22
C LEU A 91 -20.60 8.08 -10.49
N PRO A 92 -21.70 8.72 -10.92
CA PRO A 92 -22.48 9.59 -10.04
C PRO A 92 -23.16 8.69 -9.01
N SER A 93 -22.69 8.78 -7.78
CA SER A 93 -23.07 7.89 -6.69
C SER A 93 -24.47 8.10 -6.13
N ALA A 94 -24.99 9.31 -6.31
CA ALA A 94 -26.33 9.82 -6.00
C ALA A 94 -26.28 11.34 -6.21
N PRO A 95 -27.41 12.07 -6.24
CA PRO A 95 -27.38 13.51 -6.08
C PRO A 95 -26.77 13.87 -4.71
N GLY A 96 -25.56 14.43 -4.74
CA GLY A 96 -24.97 15.09 -3.56
C GLY A 96 -23.93 14.30 -2.74
N ASP A 97 -23.55 13.07 -3.08
CA ASP A 97 -22.51 12.35 -2.31
C ASP A 97 -21.52 11.60 -3.22
N PRO A 98 -20.19 11.60 -2.96
CA PRO A 98 -19.20 10.92 -3.78
C PRO A 98 -18.84 9.55 -3.20
N LEU A 99 -19.26 8.45 -3.85
CA LEU A 99 -18.62 7.13 -3.70
C LEU A 99 -17.19 7.13 -4.27
N CYS A 100 -16.72 8.27 -4.77
CA CYS A 100 -15.34 8.50 -5.15
C CYS A 100 -14.45 8.42 -3.92
N LYS A 101 -13.72 7.31 -3.80
CA LYS A 101 -12.77 7.06 -2.72
C LYS A 101 -11.81 8.23 -2.54
N ASP A 102 -11.23 8.74 -3.63
CA ASP A 102 -10.29 9.86 -3.58
C ASP A 102 -10.85 11.09 -2.83
N ARG A 103 -12.13 11.43 -3.03
CA ARG A 103 -12.77 12.57 -2.36
C ARG A 103 -13.01 12.30 -0.88
N PHE A 104 -13.46 11.10 -0.55
CA PHE A 104 -13.59 10.66 0.85
C PHE A 104 -12.23 10.71 1.56
N GLU A 105 -11.20 10.16 0.93
CA GLU A 105 -9.86 10.08 1.50
C GLU A 105 -9.20 11.45 1.66
N MET A 106 -9.43 12.39 0.74
CA MET A 106 -8.99 13.77 0.93
C MET A 106 -9.69 14.43 2.13
N ARG A 107 -10.95 14.10 2.39
CA ARG A 107 -11.69 14.64 3.54
C ARG A 107 -11.25 14.03 4.87
N VAL A 108 -10.92 12.74 4.88
CA VAL A 108 -10.61 11.99 6.11
C VAL A 108 -9.11 12.00 6.43
N TYR A 109 -8.26 11.74 5.43
CA TYR A 109 -6.82 11.59 5.60
C TYR A 109 -6.02 12.80 5.09
N GLY A 110 -6.64 13.70 4.32
CA GLY A 110 -5.96 14.88 3.81
C GLY A 110 -5.57 15.81 4.95
N ALA A 111 -4.29 15.84 5.31
CA ALA A 111 -3.76 16.87 6.18
C ALA A 111 -3.93 18.23 5.48
N ARG A 112 -4.51 19.22 6.17
CA ARG A 112 -4.37 20.63 5.77
C ARG A 112 -2.88 20.93 5.90
N ALA A 113 -2.16 20.89 4.78
CA ALA A 113 -0.69 20.86 4.77
C ALA A 113 -0.08 21.93 5.70
N VAL A 114 0.52 21.51 6.81
CA VAL A 114 1.58 22.29 7.45
C VAL A 114 2.85 21.90 6.71
N ARG A 115 3.29 22.76 5.77
CA ARG A 115 4.51 22.51 4.99
C ARG A 115 5.71 22.47 5.93
N THR A 116 6.26 21.30 6.19
CA THR A 116 7.62 21.17 6.68
C THR A 116 8.33 20.15 5.81
N VAL A 117 9.18 20.65 4.90
CA VAL A 117 9.96 19.82 3.98
C VAL A 117 11.28 19.49 4.68
N TRP A 118 11.56 18.21 4.90
CA TRP A 118 12.88 17.74 5.34
C TRP A 118 13.62 17.16 4.13
N MET A 119 14.68 17.84 3.70
CA MET A 119 15.59 17.34 2.67
C MET A 119 16.76 16.63 3.34
N HIS A 120 16.87 15.32 3.13
CA HIS A 120 18.11 14.58 3.36
C HIS A 120 18.56 13.91 2.06
N LYS A 121 19.78 14.23 1.61
CA LYS A 121 20.51 13.52 0.55
C LYS A 121 19.73 13.33 -0.76
N GLY A 122 19.12 14.39 -1.29
CA GLY A 122 18.51 14.38 -2.63
C GLY A 122 17.20 13.58 -2.75
N VAL A 123 16.66 13.06 -1.65
CA VAL A 123 15.36 12.38 -1.61
C VAL A 123 14.35 13.33 -0.97
N VAL A 124 13.24 13.58 -1.67
CA VAL A 124 12.08 14.27 -1.10
C VAL A 124 11.27 13.23 -0.34
N VAL A 125 11.41 13.23 0.99
CA VAL A 125 10.60 12.42 1.89
C VAL A 125 9.26 13.14 2.06
N LEU A 126 8.15 12.40 1.94
CA LEU A 126 6.83 12.95 2.26
C LEU A 126 6.75 13.30 3.75
N PRO A 127 6.06 14.38 4.16
CA PRO A 127 5.68 14.54 5.56
C PRO A 127 4.78 13.39 6.01
#